data_AF-A0A502CZF8-F1
#
_entry.id   AF-A0A502CZF8-F1
#
_cell.length_a   1.000
_cell.length_b   1.000
_cell.length_c   1.000
_cell.angle_alpha   90.00
_cell.angle_beta   90.00
_cell.angle_gamma   90.00
#
_symmetry.space_group_name_H-M   'P 1'
#
loop_
_entity.id
_entity.type
_entity.pdbx_description
1 polymer ?
#
loop_
_entity_poly.entity_id
_entity_poly.type
_entity_poly.pdbx_seq_one_letter_code
_entity_poly.pdbx_strand_id
1 'polypeptide(L)'
;MADNYGLRAAAPQGWQVSVTRRPGAEPAAPTGVVIRGAAPHAAEGPQADVTRAVLHACTRPMPADRGDFGSNVVDLLGPDDIFVALVDYGTEVADQGLFENQGMPRLAPSQFGPNRLQRPLPGMSASQHFFSSGGRAFCLFTVVGSHARRMASVPRAAALVASIRITDRATLARQGGRP
;
A
#
# COMPACT_ATOMS: atom_id res chain seq x y z
N MET A 1 2.21 13.92 18.10
CA MET A 1 2.63 12.52 17.94
C MET A 1 3.39 12.45 16.63
N ALA A 2 4.68 12.11 16.70
CA ALA A 2 5.58 12.18 15.58
C ALA A 2 5.10 11.31 14.40
N ASP A 3 5.30 11.85 13.20
CA ASP A 3 5.02 11.29 11.86
C ASP A 3 5.93 10.07 11.61
N ASN A 4 5.89 9.08 12.51
CA ASN A 4 6.90 8.01 12.67
C ASN A 4 7.04 7.08 11.47
N TYR A 5 6.17 7.23 10.47
CA TYR A 5 6.10 6.41 9.27
C TYR A 5 6.46 7.19 8.00
N GLY A 6 6.62 8.51 8.13
CA GLY A 6 6.89 9.40 7.01
C GLY A 6 5.80 9.37 5.93
N LEU A 7 4.56 9.06 6.32
CA LEU A 7 3.40 9.00 5.43
C LEU A 7 2.27 9.82 6.05
N ARG A 8 1.72 10.74 5.27
CA ARG A 8 0.54 11.53 5.65
C ARG A 8 -0.28 11.85 4.42
N ALA A 9 -1.58 12.03 4.61
CA ALA A 9 -2.49 12.55 3.60
C ALA A 9 -3.42 13.57 4.24
N ALA A 10 -3.97 14.48 3.45
CA ALA A 10 -5.14 15.21 3.91
C ALA A 10 -6.30 14.22 4.09
N ALA A 11 -7.20 14.48 5.03
CA ALA A 11 -8.48 13.79 5.14
C ALA A 11 -9.58 14.78 4.70
N PRO A 12 -9.90 14.87 3.39
CA PRO A 12 -11.01 15.70 2.95
C PRO A 12 -12.31 15.26 3.62
N GLN A 13 -13.32 16.13 3.63
CA GLN A 13 -14.63 15.77 4.19
C GLN A 13 -15.15 14.47 3.58
N GLY A 14 -15.62 13.57 4.44
CA GLY A 14 -16.12 12.25 4.04
C GLY A 14 -15.04 11.19 3.84
N TRP A 15 -13.75 11.50 4.07
CA TRP A 15 -12.68 10.49 4.08
C TRP A 15 -12.24 10.15 5.50
N GLN A 16 -12.05 8.87 5.74
CA GLN A 16 -11.27 8.36 6.85
C GLN A 16 -9.87 8.03 6.34
N VAL A 17 -8.83 8.54 7.02
CA VAL A 17 -7.41 8.23 6.72
C VAL A 17 -6.78 7.61 7.96
N SER A 18 -6.00 6.55 7.75
CA SER A 18 -5.29 5.83 8.80
C SER A 18 -3.91 5.42 8.29
N VAL A 19 -2.89 5.55 9.14
CA VAL A 19 -1.56 4.99 8.89
C VAL A 19 -1.29 3.96 9.96
N THR A 20 -1.00 2.73 9.55
CA THR A 20 -0.68 1.60 10.43
C THR A 20 0.66 1.01 10.07
N ARG A 21 1.22 0.19 10.98
CA ARG A 21 2.41 -0.62 10.74
C ARG A 21 1.98 -2.08 10.79
N ARG A 22 2.36 -2.89 9.80
CA ARG A 22 2.21 -4.35 9.87
C ARG A 22 3.02 -4.86 11.06
N PRO A 23 2.49 -5.56 12.09
CA PRO A 23 3.36 -6.35 12.95
C PRO A 23 4.05 -7.37 12.05
N GLY A 24 5.39 -7.29 11.92
CA GLY A 24 6.12 -8.28 11.14
C GLY A 24 5.67 -9.66 11.59
N ALA A 25 5.23 -10.50 10.66
CA ALA A 25 4.97 -11.90 10.91
C ALA A 25 6.14 -12.42 11.74
N GLU A 26 5.84 -12.86 12.96
CA GLU A 26 6.85 -13.56 13.75
C GLU A 26 7.42 -14.65 12.85
N PRO A 27 8.74 -14.77 12.71
CA PRO A 27 9.31 -15.85 11.93
C PRO A 27 8.72 -17.13 12.49
N ALA A 28 7.93 -17.83 11.67
CA ALA A 28 7.43 -19.14 12.04
C ALA A 28 8.67 -19.95 12.45
N ALA A 29 8.63 -20.50 13.66
CA ALA A 29 9.73 -21.29 14.19
C ALA A 29 10.17 -22.27 13.09
N PRO A 30 11.47 -22.35 12.77
CA PRO A 30 11.92 -23.18 11.67
C PRO A 30 11.49 -24.62 11.95
N THR A 31 10.47 -25.10 11.24
CA THR A 31 10.21 -26.54 11.08
C THR A 31 11.28 -27.06 10.13
N GLY A 32 12.51 -27.11 10.64
CA GLY A 32 13.65 -27.64 9.94
C GLY A 32 13.46 -29.13 9.73
N VAL A 33 13.05 -29.53 8.53
CA VAL A 33 13.40 -30.86 8.01
C VAL A 33 14.88 -30.79 7.67
N VAL A 34 15.72 -31.34 8.56
CA VAL A 34 17.15 -31.47 8.31
C VAL A 34 17.36 -32.52 7.22
N ILE A 35 17.53 -32.07 5.98
CA ILE A 35 18.08 -32.93 4.93
C ILE A 35 19.60 -32.97 5.15
N ARG A 36 20.11 -34.09 5.70
CA ARG A 36 21.55 -34.32 5.84
C ARG A 36 22.19 -34.40 4.45
N GLY A 37 23.04 -33.42 4.09
CA GLY A 37 23.98 -33.58 2.98
C GLY A 37 24.36 -32.34 2.16
N ALA A 38 23.77 -31.16 2.39
CA ALA A 38 24.14 -29.96 1.62
C ALA A 38 25.18 -29.11 2.35
N ALA A 39 26.28 -28.79 1.65
CA ALA A 39 27.34 -27.90 2.13
C ALA A 39 26.79 -26.49 2.49
N PRO A 40 27.40 -25.78 3.46
CA PRO A 40 26.90 -24.49 3.89
C PRO A 40 27.17 -23.43 2.81
N HIS A 41 26.17 -23.12 1.97
CA HIS A 41 26.01 -21.76 1.52
C HIS A 41 25.66 -20.91 2.74
N ALA A 42 26.36 -19.80 2.93
CA ALA A 42 26.07 -18.84 3.97
C ALA A 42 24.59 -18.48 3.88
N ALA A 43 23.78 -19.11 4.75
CA ALA A 43 22.38 -18.87 4.82
C ALA A 43 22.22 -17.46 5.37
N GLU A 44 21.93 -16.50 4.49
CA GLU A 44 21.21 -15.30 4.89
C GLU A 44 19.99 -15.80 5.66
N GLY A 45 20.00 -15.61 6.98
CA GLY A 45 18.91 -16.03 7.84
C GLY A 45 17.59 -15.44 7.35
N PRO A 46 16.44 -16.03 7.70
CA PRO A 46 15.14 -15.51 7.28
C PRO A 46 15.08 -14.02 7.63
N GLN A 47 15.07 -13.18 6.60
CA GLN A 47 15.05 -11.73 6.74
C GLN A 47 13.80 -11.40 7.54
N ALA A 48 14.00 -10.96 8.79
CA ALA A 48 12.92 -10.70 9.73
C ALA A 48 11.83 -9.87 9.03
N ASP A 49 10.57 -10.30 9.12
CA ASP A 49 9.47 -9.63 8.41
C ASP A 49 9.48 -8.15 8.79
N VAL A 50 9.89 -7.32 7.84
CA VAL A 50 10.10 -5.91 8.11
C VAL A 50 8.72 -5.29 8.26
N THR A 51 8.47 -4.77 9.45
CA THR A 51 7.23 -4.12 9.87
C THR A 51 7.06 -2.82 9.04
N ARG A 52 6.40 -2.92 7.87
CA ARG A 52 6.23 -1.82 6.89
C ARG A 52 4.99 -0.97 7.18
N ALA A 53 5.05 0.30 6.75
CA ALA A 53 3.95 1.24 6.90
C ALA A 53 2.91 1.05 5.79
N VAL A 54 1.63 1.21 6.15
CA VAL A 54 0.51 1.23 5.21
C VAL A 54 -0.37 2.43 5.53
N LEU A 55 -0.64 3.25 4.51
CA LEU A 55 -1.67 4.28 4.59
C LEU A 55 -2.94 3.77 3.92
N HIS A 56 -4.03 3.73 4.67
CA HIS A 56 -5.37 3.48 4.16
C HIS A 56 -6.18 4.77 4.16
N ALA A 57 -6.97 4.95 3.11
CA ALA A 57 -7.97 5.98 3.06
C ALA A 57 -9.26 5.45 2.41
N CYS A 58 -10.41 5.77 2.99
CA CYS A 58 -11.69 5.30 2.48
C CYS A 58 -12.77 6.35 2.67
N THR A 59 -13.75 6.42 1.77
CA THR A 59 -14.96 7.24 1.96
C THR A 59 -15.99 6.61 2.89
N ARG A 60 -15.70 5.40 3.38
CA ARG A 60 -16.55 4.61 4.26
C ARG A 60 -15.76 4.21 5.52
N PRO A 61 -16.44 3.98 6.66
CA PRO A 61 -15.78 3.46 7.85
C PRO A 61 -15.00 2.16 7.56
N MET A 62 -13.71 2.15 7.92
CA MET A 62 -12.82 1.02 7.76
C MET A 62 -12.82 0.14 9.02
N PRO A 63 -13.06 -1.17 8.92
CA PRO A 63 -12.91 -2.10 10.04
C PRO A 63 -11.48 -2.09 10.60
N ALA A 64 -11.33 -2.36 11.90
CA ALA A 64 -10.02 -2.49 12.53
C ALA A 64 -9.21 -3.65 11.93
N ASP A 65 -9.87 -4.79 11.69
CA ASP A 65 -9.31 -5.96 11.01
C ASP A 65 -9.49 -5.83 9.49
N ARG A 66 -8.43 -5.40 8.81
CA ARG A 66 -8.40 -5.21 7.36
C ARG A 66 -7.03 -5.54 6.80
N GLY A 67 -7.01 -6.09 5.59
CA GLY A 67 -5.76 -6.37 4.88
C GLY A 67 -5.10 -5.11 4.32
N ASP A 68 -3.79 -5.20 4.03
CA ASP A 68 -3.00 -4.10 3.45
C ASP A 68 -3.63 -3.53 2.17
N PHE A 69 -4.19 -4.40 1.32
CA PHE A 69 -4.88 -4.04 0.08
C PHE A 69 -6.41 -3.92 0.21
N GLY A 70 -6.93 -3.82 1.44
CA GLY A 70 -8.34 -3.54 1.69
C GLY A 70 -9.26 -4.76 1.78
N SER A 71 -8.73 -5.97 1.96
CA SER A 71 -9.58 -7.11 2.37
C SER A 71 -10.41 -6.72 3.59
N ASN A 72 -11.69 -7.10 3.63
CA ASN A 72 -12.72 -6.68 4.60
C ASN A 72 -13.20 -5.22 4.48
N VAL A 73 -12.56 -4.37 3.67
CA VAL A 73 -13.02 -3.00 3.37
C VAL A 73 -13.71 -2.95 2.01
N VAL A 74 -13.08 -3.55 0.99
CA VAL A 74 -13.53 -3.48 -0.40
C VAL A 74 -14.93 -4.09 -0.57
N ASP A 75 -15.23 -5.16 0.16
CA ASP A 75 -16.55 -5.82 0.16
C ASP A 75 -17.68 -4.93 0.73
N LEU A 76 -17.32 -3.86 1.46
CA LEU A 76 -18.27 -2.92 2.06
C LEU A 76 -18.55 -1.72 1.15
N LEU A 77 -17.79 -1.50 0.07
CA LEU A 77 -17.90 -0.30 -0.76
C LEU A 77 -19.26 -0.25 -1.47
N GLY A 78 -19.93 0.89 -1.34
CA GLY A 78 -21.06 1.24 -2.19
C GLY A 78 -20.61 1.82 -3.53
N PRO A 79 -21.54 2.09 -4.48
CA PRO A 79 -21.20 2.53 -5.83
C PRO A 79 -20.40 3.83 -5.93
N ASP A 80 -20.54 4.72 -4.94
CA ASP A 80 -19.84 6.02 -4.85
C ASP A 80 -18.61 5.99 -3.94
N ASP A 81 -18.35 4.83 -3.32
CA ASP A 81 -17.28 4.67 -2.36
C ASP A 81 -15.94 4.39 -3.04
N ILE A 82 -14.88 4.86 -2.38
CA ILE A 82 -13.51 4.77 -2.86
C ILE A 82 -12.64 4.27 -1.72
N PHE A 83 -11.76 3.33 -2.04
CA PHE A 83 -10.70 2.87 -1.15
C PHE A 83 -9.33 3.11 -1.79
N VAL A 84 -8.37 3.62 -1.02
CA VAL A 84 -6.99 3.83 -1.40
C VAL A 84 -6.08 3.19 -0.36
N ALA A 85 -5.11 2.41 -0.81
CA ALA A 85 -4.01 1.88 -0.01
C ALA A 85 -2.68 2.32 -0.62
N LEU A 86 -1.79 2.86 0.22
CA LEU A 86 -0.38 3.09 -0.12
C LEU A 86 0.46 2.19 0.79
N VAL A 87 1.06 1.16 0.20
CA VAL A 87 1.84 0.14 0.90
C VAL A 87 3.33 0.41 0.66
N ASP A 88 4.10 0.53 1.74
CA ASP A 88 5.55 0.68 1.71
C ASP A 88 6.24 -0.68 1.48
N TYR A 89 7.12 -0.75 0.49
CA TYR A 89 7.95 -1.91 0.16
C TYR A 89 9.41 -1.76 0.61
N GLY A 90 9.78 -0.61 1.17
CA GLY A 90 11.09 -0.33 1.72
C GLY A 90 12.07 0.28 0.72
N THR A 91 13.33 0.31 1.12
CA THR A 91 14.43 0.92 0.35
C THR A 91 15.17 -0.08 -0.54
N GLU A 92 14.98 -1.37 -0.27
CA GLU A 92 15.72 -2.49 -0.85
C GLU A 92 15.34 -2.73 -2.32
N VAL A 93 14.11 -2.37 -2.68
CA VAL A 93 13.56 -2.51 -4.03
C VAL A 93 13.25 -1.17 -4.68
N ALA A 94 13.69 -0.06 -4.06
CA ALA A 94 13.45 1.27 -4.59
C ALA A 94 14.22 1.49 -5.91
N ASP A 95 13.60 2.25 -6.82
CA ASP A 95 14.20 2.75 -8.06
C ASP A 95 14.60 1.65 -9.06
N GLN A 96 14.08 0.43 -8.89
CA GLN A 96 14.38 -0.72 -9.74
C GLN A 96 13.17 -1.59 -10.04
N GLY A 97 13.20 -2.27 -11.20
CA GLY A 97 12.17 -3.21 -11.63
C GLY A 97 10.78 -2.56 -11.65
N LEU A 98 9.81 -3.18 -10.99
CA LEU A 98 8.44 -2.64 -10.89
C LEU A 98 8.38 -1.25 -10.25
N PHE A 99 9.38 -0.87 -9.44
CA PHE A 99 9.44 0.40 -8.73
C PHE A 99 10.35 1.43 -9.41
N GLU A 100 10.77 1.20 -10.65
CA GLU A 100 11.65 2.13 -11.38
C GLU A 100 11.03 3.54 -11.54
N ASN A 101 9.71 3.60 -11.70
CA ASN A 101 8.99 4.85 -11.95
C ASN A 101 9.07 5.77 -10.75
N GLN A 102 9.55 7.01 -10.96
CA GLN A 102 9.73 7.99 -9.91
C GLN A 102 8.50 8.90 -9.73
N GLY A 103 8.20 9.20 -8.47
CA GLY A 103 7.20 10.18 -8.06
C GLY A 103 5.78 9.62 -7.95
N MET A 104 4.90 10.44 -7.39
CA MET A 104 3.52 10.02 -7.09
C MET A 104 2.74 9.75 -8.39
N PRO A 105 2.09 8.58 -8.53
CA PRO A 105 1.28 8.25 -9.69
C PRO A 105 0.11 9.23 -9.87
N ARG A 106 -0.19 9.57 -11.14
CA ARG A 106 -1.42 10.29 -11.50
C ARG A 106 -2.49 9.29 -11.89
N LEU A 107 -3.57 9.26 -11.10
CA LEU A 107 -4.72 8.41 -11.37
C LEU A 107 -5.57 8.97 -12.52
N ALA A 108 -5.92 8.11 -13.47
CA ALA A 108 -6.81 8.41 -14.58
C ALA A 108 -7.89 7.33 -14.71
N PRO A 109 -9.14 7.67 -15.10
CA PRO A 109 -10.22 6.69 -15.19
C PRO A 109 -9.94 5.49 -16.12
N SER A 110 -9.10 5.68 -17.14
CA SER A 110 -8.69 4.62 -18.07
C SER A 110 -7.79 3.54 -17.46
N GLN A 111 -7.19 3.80 -16.30
CA GLN A 111 -6.32 2.85 -15.59
C GLN A 111 -7.12 1.84 -14.75
N PHE A 112 -8.43 2.06 -14.58
CA PHE A 112 -9.29 1.25 -13.73
C PHE A 112 -9.93 0.11 -14.51
N GLY A 113 -9.66 -1.12 -14.08
CA GLY A 113 -10.21 -2.34 -14.71
C GLY A 113 -10.83 -3.30 -13.67
N PRO A 114 -11.87 -4.06 -14.05
CA PRO A 114 -12.48 -5.06 -13.16
C PRO A 114 -11.56 -6.26 -12.89
N ASN A 115 -10.64 -6.54 -13.81
CA ASN A 115 -9.65 -7.61 -13.73
C ASN A 115 -8.39 -7.25 -12.90
N ARG A 116 -8.38 -6.08 -12.24
CA ARG A 116 -7.26 -5.60 -11.40
C ARG A 116 -7.47 -5.89 -9.91
N LEU A 117 -8.60 -6.49 -9.56
CA LEU A 117 -8.88 -6.97 -8.20
C LEU A 117 -8.35 -8.41 -8.06
N GLN A 118 -7.77 -8.75 -6.91
CA GLN A 118 -7.34 -10.12 -6.60
C GLN A 118 -8.51 -11.11 -6.68
N ARG A 119 -9.68 -10.69 -6.21
CA ARG A 119 -10.96 -11.37 -6.38
C ARG A 119 -11.88 -10.46 -7.21
N PRO A 120 -12.36 -10.89 -8.38
CA PRO A 120 -13.33 -10.10 -9.14
C PRO A 120 -14.59 -9.84 -8.29
N LEU A 121 -14.94 -8.57 -8.12
CA LEU A 121 -16.18 -8.15 -7.49
C LEU A 121 -17.07 -7.47 -8.55
N PRO A 122 -18.28 -7.98 -8.80
CA PRO A 122 -19.15 -7.45 -9.85
C PRO A 122 -19.36 -5.94 -9.74
N GLY A 123 -19.16 -5.24 -10.86
CA GLY A 123 -19.38 -3.80 -10.95
C GLY A 123 -18.27 -2.93 -10.35
N MET A 124 -17.28 -3.49 -9.64
CA MET A 124 -16.14 -2.73 -9.11
C MET A 124 -14.96 -2.72 -10.07
N SER A 125 -14.03 -1.78 -9.88
CA SER A 125 -12.75 -1.78 -10.61
C SER A 125 -11.63 -1.19 -9.79
N ALA A 126 -10.39 -1.57 -10.12
CA ALA A 126 -9.21 -1.10 -9.40
C ALA A 126 -8.09 -0.65 -10.35
N SER A 127 -7.15 0.09 -9.79
CA SER A 127 -5.86 0.43 -10.40
C SER A 127 -4.73 0.13 -9.40
N GLN A 128 -3.58 -0.28 -9.93
CA GLN A 128 -2.39 -0.52 -9.13
C GLN A 128 -1.18 0.12 -9.81
N HIS A 129 -0.38 0.85 -9.02
CA HIS A 129 0.83 1.51 -9.49
C HIS A 129 1.97 1.21 -8.53
N PHE A 130 3.06 0.67 -9.06
CA PHE A 130 4.33 0.55 -8.36
C PHE A 130 5.21 1.73 -8.76
N PHE A 131 5.82 2.35 -7.76
CA PHE A 131 6.65 3.54 -7.95
C PHE A 131 7.62 3.72 -6.79
N SER A 132 8.63 4.56 -6.99
CA SER A 132 9.51 5.02 -5.93
C SER A 132 9.43 6.52 -5.70
N SER A 133 9.64 6.93 -4.46
CA SER A 133 9.63 8.33 -4.05
C SER A 133 10.61 8.53 -2.90
N GLY A 134 11.63 9.36 -3.11
CA GLY A 134 12.61 9.70 -2.08
C GLY A 134 13.41 8.49 -1.57
N GLY A 135 13.78 7.56 -2.47
CA GLY A 135 14.57 6.36 -2.16
C GLY A 135 13.80 5.28 -1.40
N ARG A 136 12.46 5.27 -1.51
CA ARG A 136 11.54 4.27 -0.94
C ARG A 136 10.60 3.77 -2.02
N ALA A 137 10.25 2.50 -1.99
CA ALA A 137 9.35 1.83 -2.93
C ALA A 137 7.93 1.75 -2.36
N PHE A 138 6.94 1.97 -3.22
CA PHE A 138 5.53 1.95 -2.84
C PHE A 138 4.65 1.26 -3.87
N CYS A 139 3.57 0.66 -3.39
CA CYS A 139 2.44 0.26 -4.20
C CYS A 139 1.22 1.12 -3.83
N LEU A 140 0.72 1.89 -4.79
CA LEU A 140 -0.55 2.58 -4.71
C LEU A 140 -1.64 1.70 -5.33
N PHE A 141 -2.56 1.24 -4.50
CA PHE A 141 -3.73 0.49 -4.90
C PHE A 141 -4.99 1.31 -4.66
N THR A 142 -5.88 1.38 -5.64
CA THR A 142 -7.12 2.16 -5.54
C THR A 142 -8.28 1.35 -6.09
N VAL A 143 -9.38 1.32 -5.35
CA VAL A 143 -10.63 0.65 -5.74
C VAL A 143 -11.75 1.66 -5.78
N VAL A 144 -12.58 1.59 -6.83
CA VAL A 144 -13.85 2.30 -6.91
C VAL A 144 -14.99 1.28 -6.87
N GLY A 145 -16.00 1.57 -6.04
CA GLY A 145 -17.14 0.67 -5.83
C GLY A 145 -18.09 0.56 -7.03
N SER A 146 -17.93 1.42 -8.04
CA SER A 146 -18.60 1.28 -9.33
C SER A 146 -17.70 1.68 -10.51
N HIS A 147 -17.40 0.72 -11.38
CA HIS A 147 -16.72 0.91 -12.64
C HIS A 147 -17.48 1.86 -13.56
N ALA A 148 -18.82 1.76 -13.59
CA ALA A 148 -19.65 2.66 -14.40
C ALA A 148 -19.52 4.13 -13.95
N ARG A 149 -19.28 4.38 -12.66
CA ARG A 149 -19.13 5.73 -12.08
C ARG A 149 -17.68 6.21 -11.99
N ARG A 150 -16.70 5.45 -12.49
CA ARG A 150 -15.27 5.79 -12.37
C ARG A 150 -14.92 7.19 -12.86
N MET A 151 -15.63 7.73 -13.85
CA MET A 151 -15.41 9.11 -14.34
C MET A 151 -15.68 10.16 -13.26
N ALA A 152 -16.58 9.89 -12.30
CA ALA A 152 -16.85 10.77 -11.16
C ALA A 152 -16.00 10.42 -9.93
N SER A 153 -15.78 9.12 -9.65
CA SER A 153 -15.07 8.68 -8.44
C SER A 153 -13.55 8.83 -8.54
N VAL A 154 -12.95 8.58 -9.71
CA VAL A 154 -11.49 8.62 -9.87
C VAL A 154 -10.89 10.02 -9.66
N PRO A 155 -11.50 11.13 -10.13
CA PRO A 155 -11.01 12.46 -9.78
C PRO A 155 -10.95 12.73 -8.27
N ARG A 156 -11.89 12.20 -7.49
CA ARG A 156 -11.88 12.31 -6.01
C ARG A 156 -10.71 11.51 -5.42
N ALA A 157 -10.46 10.30 -5.92
CA ALA A 157 -9.30 9.50 -5.53
C ALA A 157 -7.98 10.21 -5.89
N ALA A 158 -7.89 10.79 -7.09
CA ALA A 158 -6.72 11.53 -7.56
C ALA A 158 -6.43 12.76 -6.67
N ALA A 159 -7.47 13.47 -6.24
CA ALA A 159 -7.33 14.60 -5.32
C ALA A 159 -6.78 14.17 -3.95
N LEU A 160 -7.24 13.05 -3.40
CA LEU A 160 -6.65 12.47 -2.19
C LEU A 160 -5.18 12.10 -2.42
N VAL A 161 -4.88 11.36 -3.48
CA VAL A 161 -3.51 10.90 -3.80
C VAL A 161 -2.54 12.08 -3.96
N ALA A 162 -2.97 13.18 -4.59
CA ALA A 162 -2.19 14.40 -4.72
C ALA A 162 -1.90 15.09 -3.36
N SER A 163 -2.72 14.82 -2.34
CA SER A 163 -2.50 15.32 -0.98
C SER A 163 -1.51 14.49 -0.17
N ILE A 164 -1.19 13.27 -0.62
CA ILE A 164 -0.25 12.39 0.08
C ILE A 164 1.13 13.04 0.09
N ARG A 165 1.80 12.97 1.24
CA ARG A 165 3.20 13.34 1.42
C ARG A 165 3.96 12.14 1.95
N ILE A 166 5.08 11.89 1.29
CA ILE A 166 6.03 10.84 1.61
C ILE A 166 7.30 11.54 2.07
N THR A 167 7.73 11.29 3.30
CA THR A 167 9.04 11.70 3.79
C THR A 167 10.10 10.80 3.15
N ASP A 168 11.12 11.41 2.57
CA ASP A 168 12.24 10.70 1.93
C ASP A 168 13.03 9.86 2.95
N ARG A 169 13.73 8.83 2.45
CA ARG A 169 14.53 7.90 3.24
C ARG A 169 15.49 8.59 4.20
N ALA A 170 16.25 9.58 3.72
CA ALA A 170 17.30 10.21 4.50
C ALA A 170 16.71 11.05 5.64
N THR A 171 15.63 11.77 5.37
CA THR A 171 14.91 12.54 6.39
C THR A 171 14.22 11.62 7.41
N LEU A 172 13.58 10.54 6.96
CA LEU A 172 12.93 9.58 7.85
C LEU A 172 13.94 8.91 8.79
N ALA A 173 15.09 8.49 8.26
CA ALA A 173 16.18 7.90 9.06
C ALA A 173 16.73 8.90 10.10
N ARG A 174 16.94 10.17 9.72
CA ARG A 174 17.37 11.23 10.66
C ARG A 174 16.35 11.49 11.78
N GLN A 175 15.07 11.27 11.51
CA GLN A 175 13.99 11.42 12.48
C GLN A 175 13.79 10.17 13.36
N GLY A 176 14.63 9.14 13.21
CA GLY A 176 14.53 7.89 13.96
C GLY A 176 13.47 6.92 13.42
N GLY A 177 12.88 7.21 12.26
CA GLY A 177 12.00 6.30 11.54
C GLY A 177 12.78 5.17 10.86
N ARG A 178 12.09 4.07 10.55
CA ARG A 178 12.66 2.95 9.78
C ARG A 178 12.11 3.01 8.35
N PRO A 179 12.93 3.43 7.36
CA PRO A 179 12.51 3.54 5.97
C PRO A 179 12.34 2.17 5.28
#